data_AF-A0A0J9X1X0-F1
#
_entry.id   AF-A0A0J9X1X0-F1
#
_cell.length_a   1.000
_cell.length_b   1.000
_cell.length_c   1.000
_cell.angle_alpha   90.00
_cell.angle_beta   90.00
_cell.angle_gamma   90.00
#
_symmetry.space_group_name_H-M   'P 1'
#
loop_
_entity.id
_entity.type
_entity.pdbx_description
1 polymer ?
#
loop_
_entity_poly.entity_id
_entity_poly.type
_entity_poly.pdbx_seq_one_letter_code
_entity_poly.pdbx_strand_id
1 'polypeptide(L)'
;GLKGETKIILERSAKDITDEINKIKKDAADNNVNFAAFTDSETGSKVSENSFILEAKVRATTVAEKFVTAIEGEATKLKKTGSSGEFSAMYNMMLEVSGPLEELGVLRMTKTVTDAAEQHPTTTAEGILEIAKIMKTKLQRVHTKNYCALEKKKNPNFTDEKCKNN
;
A
#
# COMPACT_ATOMS: atom_id res chain seq x y z
N GLY A 1 14.64 -13.94 -11.37
CA GLY A 1 14.31 -12.51 -11.43
C GLY A 1 13.36 -12.26 -12.58
N LEU A 2 12.54 -11.22 -12.48
CA LEU A 2 11.54 -10.85 -13.49
C LEU A 2 12.18 -10.57 -14.86
N LYS A 3 11.46 -10.88 -15.93
CA LYS A 3 11.88 -10.66 -17.31
C LYS A 3 10.75 -10.07 -18.14
N GLY A 4 11.11 -9.55 -19.33
CA GLY A 4 10.15 -9.11 -20.34
C GLY A 4 9.18 -8.04 -19.84
N GLU A 5 7.95 -8.10 -20.34
CA GLU A 5 6.89 -7.13 -20.05
C GLU A 5 6.53 -7.07 -18.56
N THR A 6 6.48 -8.22 -17.86
CA THR A 6 6.19 -8.29 -16.43
C THR A 6 7.17 -7.45 -15.61
N LYS A 7 8.47 -7.53 -15.93
CA LYS A 7 9.49 -6.71 -15.26
C LYS A 7 9.18 -5.21 -15.42
N ILE A 8 8.89 -4.78 -16.65
CA ILE A 8 8.63 -3.37 -16.98
C ILE A 8 7.39 -2.86 -16.25
N ILE A 9 6.30 -3.64 -16.26
CA ILE A 9 5.04 -3.28 -15.58
C ILE A 9 5.27 -3.10 -14.08
N LEU A 10 5.94 -4.07 -13.45
CA LEU A 10 6.12 -4.05 -11.99
C LEU A 10 7.13 -3.00 -11.55
N GLU A 11 8.25 -2.83 -12.25
CA GLU A 11 9.24 -1.78 -11.93
C GLU A 11 8.65 -0.37 -12.07
N ARG A 12 7.85 -0.14 -13.13
CA ARG A 12 7.15 1.13 -13.31
C ARG A 12 6.16 1.38 -12.18
N SER A 13 5.38 0.35 -11.81
CA SER A 13 4.38 0.46 -10.74
C SER A 13 5.02 0.70 -9.36
N ALA A 14 6.16 0.06 -9.08
CA ALA A 14 6.95 0.33 -7.88
C ALA A 14 7.52 1.76 -7.88
N LYS A 15 8.00 2.23 -9.04
CA LYS A 15 8.48 3.61 -9.19
C LYS A 15 7.36 4.63 -8.94
N ASP A 16 6.14 4.38 -9.42
CA ASP A 16 5.00 5.26 -9.17
C ASP A 16 4.72 5.42 -7.66
N ILE A 17 4.91 4.35 -6.86
CA ILE A 17 4.84 4.44 -5.39
C ILE A 17 5.92 5.39 -4.88
N THR A 18 7.19 5.14 -5.22
CA THR A 18 8.30 5.97 -4.73
C THR A 18 8.14 7.44 -5.11
N ASP A 19 7.73 7.72 -6.34
CA ASP A 19 7.51 9.09 -6.83
C ASP A 19 6.36 9.77 -6.07
N GLU A 20 5.27 9.08 -5.79
CA GLU A 20 4.16 9.63 -4.99
C GLU A 20 4.56 9.87 -3.54
N ILE A 21 5.34 8.98 -2.92
CA ILE A 21 5.86 9.16 -1.56
C ILE A 21 6.78 10.39 -1.50
N ASN A 22 7.67 10.56 -2.48
CA ASN A 22 8.54 11.73 -2.56
C ASN A 22 7.75 13.03 -2.72
N LYS A 23 6.67 12.99 -3.53
CA LYS A 23 5.76 14.12 -3.67
C LYS A 23 5.08 14.46 -2.34
N ILE A 24 4.59 13.47 -1.60
CA ILE A 24 4.00 13.66 -0.26
C ILE A 24 5.02 14.28 0.71
N LYS A 25 6.28 13.79 0.71
CA LYS A 25 7.36 14.34 1.55
C LYS A 25 7.61 15.81 1.24
N LYS A 26 7.62 16.19 -0.04
CA LYS A 26 7.77 17.59 -0.47
C LYS A 26 6.58 18.44 -0.04
N ASP A 27 5.36 17.98 -0.34
CA ASP A 27 4.13 18.68 0.03
C ASP A 27 4.05 18.88 1.56
N ALA A 28 4.53 17.92 2.37
CA ALA A 28 4.56 18.01 3.82
C ALA A 28 5.49 19.12 4.31
N ALA A 29 6.69 19.23 3.72
CA ALA A 29 7.64 20.29 4.03
C ALA A 29 7.07 21.67 3.68
N ASP A 30 6.44 21.81 2.51
CA ASP A 30 5.81 23.05 2.06
C ASP A 30 4.65 23.48 2.97
N ASN A 31 3.98 22.52 3.64
CA ASN A 31 2.88 22.77 4.59
C ASN A 31 3.34 22.79 6.06
N ASN A 32 4.65 22.83 6.35
CA ASN A 32 5.21 22.80 7.71
C ASN A 32 4.72 21.61 8.57
N VAL A 33 4.43 20.46 7.93
CA VAL A 33 4.00 19.24 8.60
C VAL A 33 5.21 18.37 8.89
N ASN A 34 5.48 18.11 10.17
CA ASN A 34 6.54 17.19 10.58
C ASN A 34 6.21 15.76 10.11
N PHE A 35 7.14 15.13 9.40
CA PHE A 35 6.98 13.78 8.88
C PHE A 35 6.79 12.73 9.99
N ALA A 36 7.31 12.96 11.20
CA ALA A 36 7.05 12.10 12.36
C ALA A 36 5.55 12.01 12.71
N ALA A 37 4.75 13.03 12.38
CA ALA A 37 3.31 13.03 12.63
C ALA A 37 2.55 11.95 11.82
N PHE A 38 3.15 11.42 10.74
CA PHE A 38 2.59 10.32 9.96
C PHE A 38 2.60 9.01 10.75
N THR A 39 3.65 8.75 11.51
CA THR A 39 3.87 7.51 12.28
C THR A 39 3.40 7.61 13.73
N ASP A 40 3.42 8.80 14.32
CA ASP A 40 3.04 9.05 15.72
C ASP A 40 1.51 8.99 15.95
N SER A 41 0.71 9.08 14.88
CA SER A 41 -0.74 9.16 14.98
C SER A 41 -1.45 7.92 14.41
N GLU A 42 -2.30 7.28 15.24
CA GLU A 42 -3.18 6.17 14.85
C GLU A 42 -3.98 6.50 13.59
N THR A 43 -4.26 5.55 12.70
CA THR A 43 -5.10 5.77 11.48
C THR A 43 -6.57 6.12 11.76
N GLY A 44 -7.23 6.89 10.88
CA GLY A 44 -8.65 7.25 10.99
C GLY A 44 -8.91 8.52 11.81
N SER A 45 -10.08 8.63 12.47
CA SER A 45 -10.46 9.82 13.26
C SER A 45 -9.54 10.13 14.46
N LYS A 46 -8.60 9.23 14.74
CA LYS A 46 -7.55 9.38 15.76
C LYS A 46 -6.23 9.90 15.19
N VAL A 47 -6.07 9.97 13.86
CA VAL A 47 -4.98 10.72 13.21
C VAL A 47 -5.19 12.17 13.59
N SER A 48 -4.10 12.88 13.89
CA SER A 48 -4.11 14.29 14.30
C SER A 48 -5.11 15.15 13.51
N GLU A 49 -5.52 16.28 14.10
CA GLU A 49 -6.41 17.28 13.50
C GLU A 49 -6.00 17.73 12.08
N ASN A 50 -4.80 17.40 11.62
CA ASN A 50 -4.28 17.74 10.31
C ASN A 50 -4.87 16.90 9.14
N SER A 51 -5.73 17.53 8.34
CA SER A 51 -6.31 16.96 7.12
C SER A 51 -5.28 16.57 6.05
N PHE A 52 -4.12 17.24 6.01
CA PHE A 52 -3.05 16.91 5.08
C PHE A 52 -2.52 15.48 5.27
N ILE A 53 -2.36 15.06 6.53
CA ILE A 53 -1.88 13.70 6.85
C ILE A 53 -2.89 12.64 6.39
N LEU A 54 -4.18 12.90 6.57
CA LEU A 54 -5.25 12.01 6.10
C LEU A 54 -5.23 11.89 4.57
N GLU A 55 -5.12 13.02 3.86
CA GLU A 55 -5.08 13.05 2.39
C GLU A 55 -3.83 12.35 1.84
N ALA A 56 -2.67 12.61 2.43
CA ALA A 56 -1.42 11.95 2.05
C ALA A 56 -1.48 10.42 2.27
N LYS A 57 -2.07 9.95 3.38
CA LYS A 57 -2.30 8.51 3.62
C LYS A 57 -3.23 7.90 2.56
N VAL A 58 -4.29 8.61 2.17
CA VAL A 58 -5.23 8.18 1.10
C VAL A 58 -4.52 8.09 -0.25
N ARG A 59 -3.74 9.11 -0.63
CA ARG A 59 -2.96 9.13 -1.88
C ARG A 59 -1.97 7.97 -1.95
N ALA A 60 -1.21 7.75 -0.87
CA ALA A 60 -0.23 6.68 -0.79
C ALA A 60 -0.87 5.29 -0.93
N THR A 61 -1.98 5.04 -0.22
CA THR A 61 -2.67 3.74 -0.33
C THR A 61 -3.29 3.53 -1.71
N THR A 62 -3.80 4.57 -2.37
CA THR A 62 -4.32 4.46 -3.74
C THR A 62 -3.26 4.01 -4.75
N VAL A 63 -2.04 4.56 -4.69
CA VAL A 63 -0.97 4.14 -5.60
C VAL A 63 -0.48 2.74 -5.24
N ALA A 64 -0.35 2.43 -3.95
CA ALA A 64 0.04 1.09 -3.50
C ALA A 64 -0.97 0.00 -3.91
N GLU A 65 -2.28 0.29 -3.87
CA GLU A 65 -3.31 -0.67 -4.31
C GLU A 65 -3.21 -1.01 -5.80
N LYS A 66 -2.84 -0.02 -6.65
CA LYS A 66 -2.58 -0.27 -8.07
C LYS A 66 -1.37 -1.19 -8.27
N PHE A 67 -0.32 -0.99 -7.49
CA PHE A 67 0.85 -1.88 -7.49
C PHE A 67 0.49 -3.30 -7.08
N VAL A 68 -0.24 -3.49 -5.98
CA VAL A 68 -0.64 -4.83 -5.55
C VAL A 68 -1.55 -5.50 -6.58
N THR A 69 -2.45 -4.74 -7.22
CA THR A 69 -3.28 -5.25 -8.32
C THR A 69 -2.45 -5.66 -9.53
N ALA A 70 -1.36 -4.93 -9.84
CA ALA A 70 -0.42 -5.33 -10.89
C ALA A 70 0.30 -6.64 -10.53
N ILE A 71 0.72 -6.82 -9.27
CA ILE A 71 1.29 -8.08 -8.78
C ILE A 71 0.28 -9.23 -8.95
N GLU A 72 -0.97 -9.05 -8.54
CA GLU A 72 -2.03 -10.05 -8.72
C GLU A 72 -2.21 -10.44 -10.19
N GLY A 73 -2.26 -9.45 -11.09
CA GLY A 73 -2.39 -9.67 -12.53
C GLY A 73 -1.22 -10.42 -13.14
N GLU A 74 0.01 -10.01 -12.81
CA GLU A 74 1.23 -10.63 -13.34
C GLU A 74 1.47 -12.03 -12.76
N ALA A 75 1.22 -12.23 -11.46
CA ALA A 75 1.27 -13.56 -10.84
C ALA A 75 0.26 -14.53 -11.48
N THR A 76 -0.95 -14.05 -11.80
CA THR A 76 -1.97 -14.85 -12.49
C THR A 76 -1.51 -15.26 -13.90
N LYS A 77 -0.92 -14.33 -14.67
CA LYS A 77 -0.38 -14.64 -16.01
C LYS A 77 0.73 -15.68 -15.95
N LEU A 78 1.61 -15.58 -14.94
CA LEU A 78 2.75 -16.46 -14.75
C LEU A 78 2.39 -17.80 -14.08
N LYS A 79 1.13 -18.06 -13.73
CA LYS A 79 0.72 -19.28 -13.02
C LYS A 79 1.21 -20.60 -13.65
N LYS A 80 1.30 -20.66 -14.98
CA LYS A 80 1.70 -21.88 -15.72
C LYS A 80 3.17 -21.90 -16.13
N THR A 81 3.82 -20.75 -16.22
CA THR A 81 5.13 -20.58 -16.87
C THR A 81 6.18 -19.94 -15.98
N GLY A 82 5.75 -19.33 -14.88
CA GLY A 82 6.59 -18.60 -13.94
C GLY A 82 7.51 -19.53 -13.18
N SER A 83 8.76 -19.09 -13.05
CA SER A 83 9.76 -19.73 -12.21
C SER A 83 9.66 -19.26 -10.76
N SER A 84 10.14 -20.09 -9.83
CA SER A 84 10.27 -19.70 -8.41
C SER A 84 11.01 -18.38 -8.23
N GLY A 85 12.06 -18.14 -9.02
CA GLY A 85 12.83 -16.90 -8.99
C GLY A 85 12.11 -15.67 -9.57
N GLU A 86 10.99 -15.83 -10.28
CA GLU A 86 10.11 -14.71 -10.67
C GLU A 86 9.12 -14.39 -9.55
N PHE A 87 8.54 -15.41 -8.93
CA PHE A 87 7.65 -15.23 -7.77
C PHE A 87 8.38 -14.64 -6.56
N SER A 88 9.59 -15.11 -6.25
CA SER A 88 10.38 -14.51 -5.17
C SER A 88 10.75 -13.06 -5.45
N ALA A 89 10.92 -12.68 -6.72
CA ALA A 89 11.14 -11.29 -7.09
C ALA A 89 9.88 -10.43 -6.87
N MET A 90 8.67 -10.95 -7.18
CA MET A 90 7.41 -10.26 -6.85
C MET A 90 7.24 -10.06 -5.34
N TYR A 91 7.57 -11.08 -4.54
CA TYR A 91 7.58 -10.96 -3.08
C TYR A 91 8.55 -9.88 -2.60
N ASN A 92 9.78 -9.88 -3.11
CA ASN A 92 10.78 -8.87 -2.74
C ASN A 92 10.28 -7.46 -3.07
N MET A 93 9.62 -7.25 -4.21
CA MET A 93 9.04 -5.96 -4.54
C MET A 93 7.93 -5.54 -3.57
N MET A 94 7.06 -6.46 -3.13
CA MET A 94 6.06 -6.18 -2.10
C MET A 94 6.71 -5.76 -0.77
N LEU A 95 7.85 -6.37 -0.41
CA LEU A 95 8.61 -6.03 0.79
C LEU A 95 9.38 -4.70 0.63
N GLU A 96 9.94 -4.43 -0.54
CA GLU A 96 10.66 -3.18 -0.81
C GLU A 96 9.74 -1.96 -0.70
N VAL A 97 8.50 -2.06 -1.18
CA VAL A 97 7.54 -0.95 -1.09
C VAL A 97 6.87 -0.85 0.30
N SER A 98 6.93 -1.89 1.15
CA SER A 98 6.27 -1.86 2.45
C SER A 98 6.92 -0.90 3.44
N GLY A 99 8.25 -0.79 3.44
CA GLY A 99 8.98 0.14 4.31
C GLY A 99 8.61 1.60 4.08
N PRO A 100 8.68 2.11 2.83
CA PRO A 100 8.23 3.46 2.49
C PRO A 100 6.76 3.73 2.83
N LEU A 101 5.88 2.72 2.76
CA LEU A 101 4.48 2.86 3.17
C LEU A 101 4.32 2.95 4.70
N GLU A 102 5.15 2.24 5.47
CA GLU A 102 5.18 2.36 6.93
C GLU A 102 5.59 3.76 7.38
N GLU A 103 6.57 4.36 6.69
CA GLU A 103 6.98 5.76 6.91
C GLU A 103 5.83 6.76 6.73
N LEU A 104 4.86 6.46 5.87
CA LEU A 104 3.64 7.25 5.68
C LEU A 104 2.49 6.85 6.61
N GLY A 105 2.75 6.02 7.62
CA GLY A 105 1.76 5.64 8.62
C GLY A 105 0.83 4.51 8.20
N VAL A 106 1.17 3.75 7.15
CA VAL A 106 0.60 2.42 6.90
C VAL A 106 1.28 1.40 7.83
N LEU A 107 1.06 1.57 9.14
CA LEU A 107 1.85 0.90 10.16
C LEU A 107 1.81 -0.63 10.05
N ARG A 108 2.98 -1.25 10.27
CA ARG A 108 3.20 -2.71 10.25
C ARG A 108 2.94 -3.36 8.88
N MET A 109 3.06 -2.63 7.78
CA MET A 109 2.95 -3.23 6.45
C MET A 109 4.06 -4.24 6.16
N THR A 110 5.31 -3.93 6.52
CA THR A 110 6.45 -4.85 6.36
C THR A 110 6.20 -6.12 7.14
N LYS A 111 5.79 -6.01 8.41
CA LYS A 111 5.42 -7.17 9.22
C LYS A 111 4.25 -7.96 8.62
N THR A 112 3.25 -7.27 8.08
CA THR A 112 2.08 -7.92 7.46
C THR A 112 2.50 -8.78 6.25
N VAL A 113 3.42 -8.28 5.43
CA VAL A 113 3.96 -8.99 4.27
C VAL A 113 4.85 -10.17 4.71
N THR A 114 5.72 -9.98 5.70
CA THR A 114 6.60 -11.06 6.19
C THR A 114 5.83 -12.16 6.90
N ASP A 115 4.86 -11.82 7.76
CA ASP A 115 4.02 -12.81 8.47
C ASP A 115 3.18 -13.62 7.46
N ALA A 116 2.74 -13.01 6.36
CA ALA A 116 2.05 -13.72 5.28
C ALA A 116 2.97 -14.70 4.54
N ALA A 117 4.25 -14.33 4.33
CA ALA A 117 5.25 -15.19 3.70
C ALA A 117 5.66 -16.40 4.56
N GLU A 118 5.44 -16.36 5.87
CA GLU A 118 5.59 -17.54 6.74
C GLU A 118 4.48 -18.57 6.51
N GLN A 119 3.29 -18.12 6.11
CA GLN A 119 2.11 -18.98 5.90
C GLN A 119 1.94 -19.42 4.44
N HIS A 120 2.49 -18.65 3.50
CA HIS A 120 2.30 -18.85 2.07
C HIS A 120 3.65 -18.87 1.32
N PRO A 121 3.89 -19.85 0.44
CA PRO A 121 5.17 -19.99 -0.24
C PRO A 121 5.44 -18.82 -1.21
N THR A 122 6.57 -18.14 -1.05
CA THR A 122 6.99 -17.01 -1.91
C THR A 122 7.57 -17.44 -3.26
N THR A 123 7.47 -18.72 -3.60
CA THR A 123 8.05 -19.35 -4.79
C THR A 123 6.99 -19.88 -5.76
N THR A 124 5.70 -19.65 -5.50
CA THR A 124 4.59 -20.07 -6.36
C THR A 124 3.63 -18.92 -6.63
N ALA A 125 2.86 -19.02 -7.72
CA ALA A 125 1.84 -18.03 -8.05
C ALA A 125 0.77 -17.93 -6.96
N GLU A 126 0.29 -19.07 -6.45
CA GLU A 126 -0.73 -19.11 -5.40
C GLU A 126 -0.28 -18.41 -4.13
N GLY A 127 0.96 -18.65 -3.68
CA GLY A 127 1.45 -18.00 -2.48
C GLY A 127 1.63 -16.48 -2.67
N ILE A 128 2.09 -16.04 -3.84
CA ILE A 128 2.16 -14.61 -4.16
C ILE A 128 0.77 -13.96 -4.19
N LEU A 129 -0.23 -14.63 -4.75
CA LEU A 129 -1.60 -14.12 -4.79
C LEU A 129 -2.19 -13.96 -3.39
N GLU A 130 -1.98 -14.91 -2.47
CA GLU A 130 -2.46 -14.79 -1.09
C GLU A 130 -1.74 -13.66 -0.32
N ILE A 131 -0.42 -13.54 -0.47
CA ILE A 131 0.34 -12.44 0.14
C ILE A 131 -0.14 -11.08 -0.40
N ALA A 132 -0.32 -10.97 -1.72
CA ALA A 132 -0.84 -9.76 -2.36
C ALA A 132 -2.24 -9.41 -1.84
N LYS A 133 -3.13 -10.39 -1.70
CA LYS A 133 -4.48 -10.18 -1.14
C LYS A 133 -4.46 -9.69 0.30
N ILE A 134 -3.58 -10.23 1.15
CA ILE A 134 -3.39 -9.77 2.54
C ILE A 134 -2.90 -8.32 2.55
N MET A 135 -1.89 -8.01 1.73
CA MET A 135 -1.35 -6.66 1.58
C MET A 135 -2.43 -5.67 1.10
N LYS A 136 -3.21 -6.04 0.09
CA LYS A 136 -4.32 -5.25 -0.46
C LYS A 136 -5.38 -4.96 0.58
N THR A 137 -5.80 -5.99 1.32
CA THR A 137 -6.82 -5.85 2.38
C THR A 137 -6.35 -4.86 3.46
N LYS A 138 -5.07 -4.92 3.84
CA LYS A 138 -4.48 -3.97 4.78
C LYS A 138 -4.46 -2.54 4.22
N LEU A 139 -4.07 -2.36 2.96
CA LEU A 139 -4.07 -1.06 2.27
C LEU A 139 -5.47 -0.45 2.24
N GLN A 140 -6.47 -1.24 1.82
CA GLN A 140 -7.87 -0.82 1.76
C GLN A 140 -8.41 -0.42 3.13
N ARG A 141 -8.07 -1.18 4.18
CA ARG A 141 -8.46 -0.81 5.55
C ARG A 141 -7.89 0.54 5.97
N VAL A 142 -6.63 0.82 5.64
CA VAL A 142 -5.99 2.10 5.94
C VAL A 142 -6.58 3.22 5.08
N HIS A 143 -6.81 2.96 3.79
CA HIS A 143 -7.46 3.88 2.87
C HIS A 143 -8.83 4.30 3.38
N THR A 144 -9.73 3.34 3.62
CA THR A 144 -11.11 3.57 4.08
C THR A 144 -11.12 4.37 5.37
N LYS A 145 -10.29 4.01 6.37
CA LYS A 145 -10.24 4.75 7.64
C LYS A 145 -9.87 6.22 7.45
N ASN A 146 -8.84 6.51 6.66
CA ASN A 146 -8.39 7.89 6.45
C ASN A 146 -9.33 8.68 5.55
N TYR A 147 -9.87 8.06 4.51
CA TYR A 147 -10.89 8.65 3.64
C TYR A 147 -12.12 9.06 4.45
N CYS A 148 -12.64 8.16 5.28
CA CYS A 148 -13.81 8.43 6.12
C CYS A 148 -13.58 9.53 7.15
N ALA A 149 -12.40 9.56 7.78
CA ALA A 149 -12.04 10.64 8.68
C ALA A 149 -11.95 11.99 7.94
N LEU A 150 -11.41 11.99 6.73
CA LEU A 150 -11.30 13.18 5.89
C LEU A 150 -12.68 13.71 5.47
N GLU A 151 -13.57 12.81 5.01
CA GLU A 151 -14.92 13.19 4.59
C GLU A 151 -15.78 13.68 5.76
N LYS A 152 -15.65 13.09 6.96
CA LYS A 152 -16.29 13.61 8.19
C LYS A 152 -15.80 15.01 8.56
N LYS A 153 -14.52 15.32 8.36
CA LYS A 153 -13.99 16.67 8.59
C LYS A 153 -14.53 17.69 7.60
N LYS A 154 -14.70 17.30 6.33
CA LYS A 154 -15.29 18.16 5.28
C LYS A 154 -16.80 18.35 5.48
N ASN A 155 -17.49 17.29 5.90
CA ASN A 155 -18.93 17.28 6.11
C ASN A 155 -19.27 16.52 7.41
N PRO A 156 -19.55 17.21 8.52
CA PRO A 156 -19.90 16.59 9.79
C PRO A 156 -21.15 15.68 9.74
N ASN A 157 -22.03 15.88 8.75
CA ASN A 157 -23.22 15.04 8.53
C ASN A 157 -22.94 13.79 7.69
N PHE A 158 -21.68 13.51 7.34
CA PHE A 158 -21.29 12.33 6.58
C PHE A 158 -21.54 11.05 7.40
N THR A 159 -22.37 10.16 6.87
CA THR A 159 -22.75 8.90 7.54
C THR A 159 -21.75 7.77 7.26
N ASP A 160 -21.44 7.00 8.30
CA ASP A 160 -20.48 5.89 8.27
C ASP A 160 -20.89 4.70 7.39
N GLU A 161 -22.12 4.67 6.88
CA GLU A 161 -22.59 3.58 6.01
C GLU A 161 -21.74 3.45 4.73
N LYS A 162 -21.21 4.56 4.21
CA LYS A 162 -20.27 4.55 3.07
C LYS A 162 -18.87 4.04 3.43
N CYS A 163 -18.57 3.89 4.71
CA CYS A 163 -17.28 3.49 5.27
C CYS A 163 -17.24 2.04 5.78
N LYS A 164 -18.37 1.35 5.75
CA LYS A 164 -18.53 -0.03 6.25
C LYS A 164 -18.40 -1.11 5.16
N ASN A 165 -18.22 -0.73 3.89
CA ASN A 165 -18.42 -1.62 2.74
C ASN A 165 -17.14 -2.17 2.07
N ASN A 166 -15.95 -2.09 2.69
CA ASN A 166 -14.73 -2.71 2.17
C ASN A 166 -13.99 -3.49 3.25
#